data_AF-A0A3C1UM82-F1
#
_entry.id   AF-A0A3C1UM82-F1
#
_cell.length_a   1.000
_cell.length_b   1.000
_cell.length_c   1.000
_cell.angle_alpha   90.00
_cell.angle_beta   90.00
_cell.angle_gamma   90.00
#
_symmetry.space_group_name_H-M   'P 1'
#
loop_
_entity.id
_entity.type
_entity.pdbx_description
1 polymer ?
#
loop_
_entity_poly.entity_id
_entity_poly.type
_entity_poly.pdbx_seq_one_letter_code
_entity_poly.pdbx_strand_id
1 'polypeptide(L)'
;MDLKRQKSKISISRFLFDVLCHLRRMKSGSFLAQDVGLLCLALLVSGCGDNLEKIESVNVSLAPQKAPEGIDFESQREILESASLAGEMLAESYGQWMEAIWDDVKASKDKLGVFSKLEFTSMQWGQWSDQRRIDHDIGLHDLQPSSKKWMLDEWRSWLEEIKSAGIELEQMQWRHVGFMAHDDRYSSPVSEFTFEFHAKRGEPATRWILRGGMDVIWYSGRKSNVFAGVKHIEVTEATLLQRDGPPPFEHVVAADVSPADQDLVLEPNLQVLDLDGDFEPEIILSRINRVFWNQGSGRFRTGSLLEFPLAQFHQGIVADFSGNALLDFLAVTTEGLALYEGDGKGAFAKAPRRQDL
;
A
#
# COMPACT_ATOMS: atom_id res chain seq x y z
N MET A 1 52.27 0.25 41.85
CA MET A 1 52.27 1.04 43.10
C MET A 1 51.33 2.21 42.87
N ASP A 2 50.31 2.52 43.63
CA ASP A 2 49.58 1.90 44.75
C ASP A 2 48.45 2.94 44.99
N LEU A 3 47.19 2.68 44.65
CA LEU A 3 46.13 2.26 45.56
C LEU A 3 46.02 3.01 46.92
N LYS A 4 44.76 3.38 47.23
CA LYS A 4 44.13 3.87 48.49
C LYS A 4 43.82 5.39 48.47
N ARG A 5 42.66 5.90 48.89
CA ARG A 5 41.41 5.39 49.51
C ARG A 5 40.40 6.56 49.41
N GLN A 6 39.27 6.47 48.73
CA GLN A 6 37.93 6.13 49.24
C GLN A 6 37.52 6.76 50.59
N LYS A 7 36.51 7.64 50.56
CA LYS A 7 35.39 7.66 51.51
C LYS A 7 34.10 8.14 50.82
N SER A 8 33.07 7.33 50.98
CA SER A 8 31.72 7.43 50.44
C SER A 8 30.74 8.04 51.45
N LYS A 9 29.65 8.61 50.93
CA LYS A 9 28.29 8.71 51.52
C LYS A 9 27.34 8.84 50.30
N ILE A 10 26.95 7.76 49.63
CA ILE A 10 25.76 6.92 49.85
C ILE A 10 24.56 7.73 50.38
N SER A 11 23.67 8.10 49.46
CA SER A 11 22.26 8.33 49.75
C SER A 11 21.48 7.07 49.37
N ILE A 12 20.64 6.64 50.31
CA ILE A 12 19.93 5.37 50.38
C ILE A 12 18.63 5.50 49.60
N SER A 13 18.44 4.72 48.53
CA SER A 13 17.15 4.12 48.14
C SER A 13 17.30 3.21 46.92
N ARG A 14 18.19 2.22 47.04
CA ARG A 14 18.19 0.97 46.23
C ARG A 14 17.85 -0.23 47.12
N PHE A 15 17.03 0.02 48.15
CA PHE A 15 16.70 -0.94 49.22
C PHE A 15 15.30 -1.57 49.04
N LEU A 16 14.69 -1.45 47.87
CA LEU A 16 13.33 -1.94 47.62
C LEU A 16 13.20 -2.89 46.43
N PHE A 17 14.31 -3.38 45.86
CA PHE A 17 14.25 -4.26 44.68
C PHE A 17 14.72 -5.71 44.89
N ASP A 18 15.42 -6.08 45.99
CA ASP A 18 15.99 -7.44 46.09
C ASP A 18 15.78 -8.21 47.42
N VAL A 19 14.98 -7.70 48.38
CA VAL A 19 14.84 -8.36 49.70
C VAL A 19 13.48 -9.03 49.96
N LEU A 20 12.46 -8.86 49.11
CA LEU A 20 11.13 -9.44 49.36
C LEU A 20 10.65 -10.47 48.33
N CYS A 21 11.61 -11.14 47.67
CA CYS A 21 11.34 -12.27 46.78
C CYS A 21 11.65 -13.67 47.33
N HIS A 22 11.92 -13.92 48.64
CA HIS A 22 12.31 -15.31 48.96
C HIS A 22 11.97 -16.04 50.27
N LEU A 23 11.50 -15.47 51.37
CA LEU A 23 11.26 -16.29 52.58
C LEU A 23 10.10 -15.68 53.39
N ARG A 24 8.92 -16.29 53.56
CA ARG A 24 8.56 -17.68 53.91
C ARG A 24 7.11 -17.95 53.45
N ARG A 25 6.86 -18.85 52.49
CA ARG A 25 6.51 -20.28 52.65
C ARG A 25 5.57 -20.63 53.82
N MET A 26 4.31 -20.96 53.47
CA MET A 26 3.46 -22.09 53.91
C MET A 26 2.17 -21.99 53.07
N LYS A 27 1.44 -23.00 52.58
CA LYS A 27 1.53 -24.47 52.44
C LYS A 27 0.32 -24.81 51.55
N SER A 28 0.44 -25.80 50.66
CA SER A 28 -0.62 -26.72 50.15
C SER A 28 -1.95 -26.16 49.59
N GLY A 29 -2.33 -26.68 48.42
CA GLY A 29 -3.75 -26.97 48.12
C GLY A 29 -4.38 -26.12 47.02
N SER A 30 -4.60 -26.76 45.88
CA SER A 30 -5.39 -26.28 44.74
C SER A 30 -6.91 -26.28 45.02
N PHE A 31 -7.62 -25.50 44.20
CA PHE A 31 -9.06 -25.55 43.85
C PHE A 31 -10.06 -24.65 44.62
N LEU A 32 -10.90 -23.99 43.79
CA LEU A 32 -12.10 -23.16 44.02
C LEU A 32 -11.83 -21.68 44.41
N ALA A 33 -11.85 -20.73 43.47
CA ALA A 33 -12.98 -20.12 42.74
C ALA A 33 -13.65 -18.94 43.49
N GLN A 34 -13.54 -17.75 42.87
CA GLN A 34 -14.51 -16.62 42.85
C GLN A 34 -14.75 -15.87 44.19
N ASP A 35 -14.72 -14.54 44.32
CA ASP A 35 -15.14 -13.44 43.44
C ASP A 35 -14.41 -12.10 43.71
N VAL A 36 -14.05 -11.39 42.63
CA VAL A 36 -14.46 -9.98 42.44
C VAL A 36 -15.15 -9.97 41.07
N GLY A 37 -16.48 -10.11 41.13
CA GLY A 37 -17.33 -10.38 39.98
C GLY A 37 -17.64 -9.13 39.14
N LEU A 38 -17.53 -9.33 37.83
CA LEU A 38 -18.50 -8.82 36.84
C LEU A 38 -19.91 -9.29 37.24
N LEU A 39 -20.93 -8.47 36.99
CA LEU A 39 -22.30 -8.99 36.87
C LEU A 39 -23.04 -8.28 35.73
N CYS A 40 -22.98 -8.94 34.57
CA CYS A 40 -24.10 -8.99 33.65
C CYS A 40 -25.25 -9.76 34.32
N LEU A 41 -26.48 -9.29 34.09
CA LEU A 41 -27.72 -10.06 33.89
C LEU A 41 -28.12 -11.17 34.89
N ALA A 42 -29.40 -11.11 35.24
CA ALA A 42 -30.20 -12.11 35.95
C ALA A 42 -30.08 -12.10 37.48
N LEU A 43 -31.08 -11.51 38.11
CA LEU A 43 -32.00 -12.25 38.96
C LEU A 43 -33.27 -11.43 39.17
N LEU A 44 -34.33 -11.83 38.47
CA LEU A 44 -35.67 -11.71 39.01
C LEU A 44 -35.85 -12.85 40.03
N VAL A 45 -36.34 -12.48 41.21
CA VAL A 45 -37.18 -13.27 42.12
C VAL A 45 -36.49 -14.29 43.03
N SER A 46 -36.29 -13.87 44.28
CA SER A 46 -36.97 -14.41 45.47
C SER A 46 -36.53 -13.53 46.64
N GLY A 47 -37.37 -12.80 47.38
CA GLY A 47 -38.72 -13.09 47.84
C GLY A 47 -38.73 -12.83 49.35
N CYS A 48 -39.74 -12.08 49.80
CA CYS A 48 -40.11 -11.74 51.20
C CYS A 48 -39.30 -10.60 51.87
N GLY A 49 -39.90 -9.52 52.38
CA GLY A 49 -41.31 -9.19 52.55
C GLY A 49 -41.48 -7.75 53.08
N ASP A 50 -42.74 -7.30 53.05
CA ASP A 50 -43.32 -6.13 53.72
C ASP A 50 -43.28 -4.77 53.00
N ASN A 51 -44.06 -4.66 51.91
CA ASN A 51 -45.17 -3.68 51.82
C ASN A 51 -46.05 -3.99 50.60
N LEU A 52 -47.28 -4.45 50.87
CA LEU A 52 -48.30 -4.86 49.90
C LEU A 52 -49.22 -3.67 49.56
N GLU A 53 -49.05 -3.09 48.38
CA GLU A 53 -50.18 -2.48 47.65
C GLU A 53 -50.59 -3.42 46.51
N LYS A 54 -51.90 -3.68 46.45
CA LYS A 54 -52.57 -4.66 45.58
C LYS A 54 -52.18 -4.53 44.10
N ILE A 55 -51.70 -5.62 43.51
CA ILE A 55 -51.71 -5.82 42.06
C ILE A 55 -52.82 -6.82 41.73
N GLU A 56 -53.83 -6.37 40.99
CA GLU A 56 -54.86 -7.22 40.41
C GLU A 56 -54.25 -8.10 39.30
N SER A 57 -54.66 -9.36 39.25
CA SER A 57 -54.26 -10.30 38.21
C SER A 57 -54.90 -9.93 36.87
N VAL A 58 -54.09 -9.47 35.91
CA VAL A 58 -54.50 -9.34 34.51
C VAL A 58 -54.43 -10.71 33.85
N ASN A 59 -55.59 -11.30 33.56
CA ASN A 59 -55.67 -12.47 32.69
C ASN A 59 -55.32 -12.08 31.26
N VAL A 60 -54.17 -12.54 30.75
CA VAL A 60 -53.81 -12.40 29.34
C VAL A 60 -54.54 -13.48 28.54
N SER A 61 -55.51 -13.05 27.74
CA SER A 61 -56.20 -13.87 26.76
C SER A 61 -55.25 -14.26 25.62
N LEU A 62 -55.09 -15.57 25.38
CA LEU A 62 -54.37 -16.13 24.23
C LEU A 62 -55.27 -16.11 22.97
N ALA A 63 -55.67 -14.93 22.52
CA ALA A 63 -56.18 -14.78 21.17
C ALA A 63 -54.99 -14.50 20.24
N PRO A 64 -54.82 -15.23 19.12
CA PRO A 64 -53.74 -14.94 18.18
C PRO A 64 -53.94 -13.54 17.60
N GLN A 65 -53.02 -12.63 17.90
CA GLN A 65 -52.97 -11.35 17.22
C GLN A 65 -52.56 -11.58 15.76
N LYS A 66 -53.30 -10.90 14.87
CA LYS A 66 -53.09 -10.91 13.42
C LYS A 66 -51.64 -10.52 13.13
N ALA A 67 -50.94 -11.31 12.31
CA ALA A 67 -49.56 -11.01 11.91
C ALA A 67 -49.48 -9.60 11.31
N PRO A 68 -48.48 -8.77 11.70
CA PRO A 68 -48.31 -7.46 11.10
C PRO A 68 -48.08 -7.61 9.60
N GLU A 69 -48.77 -6.77 8.82
CA GLU A 69 -48.65 -6.70 7.36
C GLU A 69 -47.18 -6.49 6.95
N GLY A 70 -46.78 -7.25 5.92
CA GLY A 70 -45.50 -7.27 5.22
C GLY A 70 -44.34 -6.49 5.86
N ILE A 71 -43.48 -7.18 6.60
CA ILE A 71 -42.15 -6.66 6.88
C ILE A 71 -41.43 -6.55 5.54
N ASP A 72 -41.20 -5.32 5.10
CA ASP A 72 -40.39 -5.03 3.93
C ASP A 72 -38.92 -5.28 4.28
N PHE A 73 -38.46 -6.47 3.94
CA PHE A 73 -37.08 -6.91 4.19
C PHE A 73 -36.06 -6.10 3.40
N GLU A 74 -36.45 -5.46 2.30
CA GLU A 74 -35.55 -4.62 1.49
C GLU A 74 -35.21 -3.33 2.23
N SER A 75 -36.20 -2.60 2.74
CA SER A 75 -35.93 -1.39 3.54
C SER A 75 -35.18 -1.67 4.84
N GLN A 76 -35.45 -2.78 5.53
CA GLN A 76 -34.69 -3.15 6.72
C GLN A 76 -33.23 -3.50 6.39
N ARG A 77 -33.00 -4.17 5.27
CA ARG A 77 -31.66 -4.49 4.78
C ARG A 77 -30.91 -3.23 4.38
N GLU A 78 -31.53 -2.30 3.66
CA GLU A 78 -30.93 -1.00 3.32
C GLU A 78 -30.56 -0.18 4.56
N ILE A 79 -31.38 -0.22 5.62
CA ILE A 79 -31.08 0.45 6.89
C ILE A 79 -29.87 -0.21 7.60
N LEU A 80 -29.80 -1.54 7.60
CA LEU A 80 -28.69 -2.26 8.23
C LEU A 80 -27.39 -2.13 7.43
N GLU A 81 -27.46 -2.18 6.11
CA GLU A 81 -26.33 -1.95 5.22
C GLU A 81 -25.84 -0.51 5.32
N SER A 82 -26.73 0.49 5.29
CA SER A 82 -26.34 1.89 5.49
C SER A 82 -25.77 2.17 6.87
N ALA A 83 -26.28 1.53 7.94
CA ALA A 83 -25.70 1.65 9.28
C ALA A 83 -24.33 0.97 9.39
N SER A 84 -24.14 -0.19 8.75
CA SER A 84 -22.86 -0.91 8.72
C SER A 84 -21.81 -0.19 7.87
N LEU A 85 -22.22 0.43 6.77
CA LEU A 85 -21.35 1.15 5.83
C LEU A 85 -21.19 2.63 6.18
N ALA A 86 -21.89 3.15 7.18
CA ALA A 86 -21.84 4.58 7.54
C ALA A 86 -20.41 5.09 7.77
N GLY A 87 -19.55 4.26 8.38
CA GLY A 87 -18.14 4.58 8.57
C GLY A 87 -17.34 4.62 7.26
N GLU A 88 -17.60 3.69 6.34
CA GLU A 88 -16.96 3.64 5.01
C GLU A 88 -17.43 4.79 4.12
N MET A 89 -18.73 5.09 4.11
CA MET A 89 -19.28 6.24 3.37
C MET A 89 -18.72 7.57 3.88
N LEU A 90 -18.53 7.70 5.20
CA LEU A 90 -17.85 8.87 5.77
C LEU A 90 -16.39 8.91 5.31
N ALA A 91 -15.65 7.80 5.42
CA ALA A 91 -14.27 7.72 4.95
C ALA A 91 -14.14 8.10 3.47
N GLU A 92 -15.03 7.60 2.60
CA GLU A 92 -15.08 7.95 1.19
C GLU A 92 -15.30 9.46 1.00
N SER A 93 -16.26 10.06 1.72
CA SER A 93 -16.55 11.50 1.62
C SER A 93 -15.35 12.39 2.01
N TYR A 94 -14.55 11.99 3.00
CA TYR A 94 -13.31 12.70 3.36
C TYR A 94 -12.18 12.40 2.35
N GLY A 95 -12.14 11.20 1.79
CA GLY A 95 -11.20 10.80 0.74
C GLY A 95 -11.37 11.61 -0.55
N GLN A 96 -12.60 11.97 -0.91
CA GLN A 96 -12.91 12.78 -2.09
C GLN A 96 -12.15 14.12 -2.15
N TRP A 97 -11.79 14.70 -1.00
CA TRP A 97 -10.96 15.90 -0.97
C TRP A 97 -9.57 15.66 -1.60
N MET A 98 -8.95 14.51 -1.32
CA MET A 98 -7.66 14.14 -1.89
C MET A 98 -7.78 13.72 -3.36
N GLU A 99 -8.88 13.06 -3.73
CA GLU A 99 -9.17 12.70 -5.13
C GLU A 99 -9.32 13.94 -6.01
N ALA A 100 -10.00 14.98 -5.51
CA ALA A 100 -10.12 16.25 -6.22
C ALA A 100 -8.74 16.90 -6.47
N ILE A 101 -7.84 16.89 -5.48
CA ILE A 101 -6.47 17.41 -5.63
C ILE A 101 -5.70 16.59 -6.66
N TRP A 102 -5.84 15.27 -6.62
CA TRP A 102 -5.22 14.36 -7.57
C TRP A 102 -5.64 14.64 -9.01
N ASP A 103 -6.94 14.81 -9.25
CA ASP A 103 -7.49 15.14 -10.56
C ASP A 103 -7.03 16.51 -11.03
N ASP A 104 -7.01 17.51 -10.15
CA ASP A 104 -6.50 18.85 -10.47
C ASP A 104 -5.00 18.82 -10.86
N VAL A 105 -4.18 18.05 -10.13
CA VAL A 105 -2.75 17.88 -10.46
C VAL A 105 -2.59 17.18 -11.81
N LYS A 106 -3.40 16.17 -12.11
CA LYS A 106 -3.35 15.49 -13.43
C LYS A 106 -3.76 16.40 -14.57
N ALA A 107 -4.76 17.25 -14.37
CA ALA A 107 -5.26 18.17 -15.39
C ALA A 107 -4.38 19.42 -15.56
N SER A 108 -3.60 19.79 -14.55
CA SER A 108 -2.81 21.03 -14.54
C SER A 108 -1.46 20.89 -15.24
N LYS A 109 -1.06 21.93 -15.97
CA LYS A 109 0.33 22.11 -16.45
C LYS A 109 1.26 22.57 -15.34
N ASP A 110 0.80 23.44 -14.45
CA ASP A 110 1.51 23.81 -13.21
C ASP A 110 1.01 22.91 -12.08
N LYS A 111 1.61 21.72 -11.98
CA LYS A 111 1.24 20.71 -10.99
C LYS A 111 1.48 21.21 -9.56
N LEU A 112 2.64 21.84 -9.31
CA LEU A 112 2.97 22.38 -7.99
C LEU A 112 2.05 23.56 -7.59
N GLY A 113 1.56 24.33 -8.56
CA GLY A 113 0.59 25.41 -8.32
C GLY A 113 -0.82 24.97 -7.92
N VAL A 114 -1.14 23.68 -8.03
CA VAL A 114 -2.38 23.15 -7.42
C VAL A 114 -2.26 23.20 -5.90
N PHE A 115 -1.09 22.85 -5.35
CA PHE A 115 -0.85 22.79 -3.91
C PHE A 115 -0.85 24.15 -3.21
N SER A 116 -0.54 25.23 -3.93
CA SER A 116 -0.61 26.59 -3.37
C SER A 116 -2.04 27.07 -3.12
N LYS A 117 -3.03 26.43 -3.78
CA LYS A 117 -4.46 26.72 -3.63
C LYS A 117 -5.12 25.95 -2.49
N LEU A 118 -4.41 25.00 -1.87
CA LEU A 118 -4.94 24.25 -0.74
C LEU A 118 -5.26 25.19 0.42
N GLU A 119 -6.35 24.87 1.12
CA GLU A 119 -6.80 25.60 2.29
C GLU A 119 -6.72 24.70 3.51
N PHE A 120 -5.85 25.05 4.45
CA PHE A 120 -5.74 24.42 5.77
C PHE A 120 -5.26 25.46 6.78
N THR A 121 -5.51 25.20 8.07
CA THR A 121 -5.14 26.18 9.12
C THR A 121 -3.68 26.08 9.49
N SER A 122 -3.14 24.87 9.60
CA SER A 122 -1.71 24.64 9.88
C SER A 122 -1.26 23.27 9.38
N MET A 123 0.04 23.13 9.14
CA MET A 123 0.69 21.86 8.83
C MET A 123 1.82 21.61 9.81
N GLN A 124 2.01 20.39 10.28
CA GLN A 124 3.20 20.01 11.04
C GLN A 124 4.12 19.20 10.13
N TRP A 125 5.33 19.72 9.97
CA TRP A 125 6.38 19.11 9.18
C TRP A 125 7.61 18.87 10.06
N GLY A 126 8.27 17.74 9.85
CA GLY A 126 9.48 17.37 10.58
C GLY A 126 10.72 18.18 10.18
N GLN A 127 11.88 17.71 10.62
CA GLN A 127 13.18 18.19 10.15
C GLN A 127 13.91 17.04 9.46
N TRP A 128 14.55 17.30 8.32
CA TRP A 128 15.33 16.27 7.66
C TRP A 128 16.55 15.90 8.48
N SER A 129 16.83 14.60 8.59
CA SER A 129 18.09 14.10 9.12
C SER A 129 19.26 14.43 8.20
N ASP A 130 20.48 14.23 8.71
CA ASP A 130 21.68 14.25 7.89
C ASP A 130 21.58 13.22 6.75
N GLN A 131 22.12 13.57 5.59
CA GLN A 131 22.11 12.70 4.42
C GLN A 131 22.91 11.42 4.69
N ARG A 132 22.27 10.28 4.46
CA ARG A 132 22.94 8.97 4.37
C ARG A 132 23.06 8.57 2.91
N ARG A 133 24.14 7.90 2.52
CA ARG A 133 24.27 7.31 1.18
C ARG A 133 23.97 5.81 1.24
N ILE A 134 23.14 5.34 0.32
CA ILE A 134 22.85 3.92 0.10
C ILE A 134 23.36 3.49 -1.29
N ASP A 135 23.11 2.23 -1.66
CA ASP A 135 23.52 1.67 -2.96
C ASP A 135 23.12 2.58 -4.13
N HIS A 136 23.96 2.55 -5.17
CA HIS A 136 23.81 3.42 -6.34
C HIS A 136 23.85 4.92 -6.00
N ASP A 137 24.68 5.36 -5.05
CA ASP A 137 24.88 6.79 -4.72
C ASP A 137 23.57 7.56 -4.43
N ILE A 138 22.54 6.86 -3.96
CA ILE A 138 21.28 7.50 -3.59
C ILE A 138 21.47 8.16 -2.21
N GLY A 139 21.20 9.45 -2.14
CA GLY A 139 21.05 10.18 -0.89
C GLY A 139 19.72 9.86 -0.23
N LEU A 140 19.72 9.61 1.07
CA LEU A 140 18.54 9.29 1.86
C LEU A 140 18.49 10.22 3.06
N HIS A 141 17.36 10.89 3.23
CA HIS A 141 17.00 11.65 4.43
C HIS A 141 15.72 11.07 5.01
N ASP A 142 15.67 10.95 6.33
CA ASP A 142 14.46 10.59 7.04
C ASP A 142 13.94 11.79 7.81
N LEU A 143 12.62 11.93 7.82
CA LEU A 143 11.95 12.96 8.58
C LEU A 143 12.08 12.66 10.07
N GLN A 144 12.65 13.60 10.81
CA GLN A 144 12.71 13.58 12.26
C GLN A 144 11.56 14.42 12.85
N PRO A 145 11.01 14.02 14.01
CA PRO A 145 9.95 14.79 14.66
C PRO A 145 10.35 16.24 14.90
N SER A 146 9.41 17.16 14.72
CA SER A 146 9.58 18.58 14.95
C SER A 146 8.29 19.17 15.49
N SER A 147 8.41 20.09 16.45
CA SER A 147 7.26 20.86 16.94
C SER A 147 6.93 22.08 16.08
N LYS A 148 7.68 22.29 14.98
CA LYS A 148 7.44 23.44 14.09
C LYS A 148 6.14 23.21 13.31
N LYS A 149 5.20 24.13 13.50
CA LYS A 149 3.99 24.22 12.68
C LYS A 149 4.17 25.28 11.61
N TRP A 150 3.85 24.91 10.38
CA TRP A 150 3.85 25.78 9.22
C TRP A 150 2.45 26.34 9.05
N MET A 151 2.37 27.67 8.96
CA MET A 151 1.15 28.34 8.52
C MET A 151 1.04 28.30 6.99
N LEU A 152 -0.12 28.67 6.46
CA LEU A 152 -0.40 28.63 5.03
C LEU A 152 0.61 29.45 4.20
N ASP A 153 1.08 30.58 4.71
CA ASP A 153 2.06 31.43 4.03
C ASP A 153 3.46 30.80 4.00
N GLU A 154 3.87 30.09 5.05
CA GLU A 154 5.13 29.34 5.07
C GLU A 154 5.10 28.19 4.07
N TRP A 155 3.98 27.46 4.00
CA TRP A 155 3.76 26.42 3.01
C TRP A 155 3.86 26.94 1.58
N ARG A 156 3.17 28.05 1.29
CA ARG A 156 3.21 28.68 -0.04
C ARG A 156 4.60 29.19 -0.38
N SER A 157 5.31 29.77 0.58
CA SER A 157 6.69 30.24 0.39
C SER A 157 7.62 29.07 0.05
N TRP A 158 7.50 27.95 0.75
CA TRP A 158 8.27 26.74 0.47
C TRP A 158 7.97 26.15 -0.92
N LEU A 159 6.70 26.14 -1.36
CA LEU A 159 6.35 25.72 -2.71
C LEU A 159 6.98 26.63 -3.79
N GLU A 160 7.02 27.93 -3.55
CA GLU A 160 7.67 28.87 -4.47
C GLU A 160 9.20 28.72 -4.47
N GLU A 161 9.82 28.37 -3.34
CA GLU A 161 11.24 27.99 -3.30
C GLU A 161 11.53 26.75 -4.16
N ILE A 162 10.67 25.72 -4.10
CA ILE A 162 10.79 24.52 -4.94
C ILE A 162 10.65 24.88 -6.42
N LYS A 163 9.63 25.65 -6.78
CA LYS A 163 9.40 26.07 -8.17
C LYS A 163 10.55 26.93 -8.70
N SER A 164 11.03 27.89 -7.91
CA SER A 164 12.14 28.77 -8.30
C SER A 164 13.48 28.03 -8.41
N ALA A 165 13.64 26.92 -7.69
CA ALA A 165 14.75 25.99 -7.86
C ALA A 165 14.66 25.13 -9.13
N GLY A 166 13.61 25.27 -9.95
CA GLY A 166 13.39 24.53 -11.18
C GLY A 166 13.00 23.06 -10.96
N ILE A 167 12.45 22.75 -9.79
CA ILE A 167 11.97 21.40 -9.47
C ILE A 167 10.54 21.24 -9.99
N GLU A 168 10.32 20.19 -10.75
CA GLU A 168 9.03 19.83 -11.35
C GLU A 168 8.51 18.53 -10.74
N LEU A 169 7.19 18.47 -10.51
CA LEU A 169 6.51 17.24 -10.09
C LEU A 169 6.27 16.34 -11.31
N GLU A 170 6.90 15.18 -11.35
CA GLU A 170 6.75 14.21 -12.44
C GLU A 170 5.55 13.30 -12.19
N GLN A 171 5.55 12.64 -11.04
CA GLN A 171 4.52 11.71 -10.61
C GLN A 171 4.11 11.98 -9.17
N MET A 172 2.88 11.63 -8.86
CA MET A 172 2.32 11.63 -7.53
C MET A 172 1.60 10.29 -7.33
N GLN A 173 1.45 9.84 -6.09
CA GLN A 173 0.57 8.77 -5.65
C GLN A 173 0.08 9.06 -4.23
N TRP A 174 -1.17 8.71 -3.97
CA TRP A 174 -1.76 8.71 -2.63
C TRP A 174 -2.59 7.46 -2.41
N ARG A 175 -2.75 7.07 -1.15
CA ARG A 175 -3.76 6.10 -0.74
C ARG A 175 -4.38 6.53 0.58
N HIS A 176 -5.71 6.57 0.64
CA HIS A 176 -6.44 6.69 1.89
C HIS A 176 -6.40 5.31 2.57
N VAL A 177 -5.68 5.20 3.69
CA VAL A 177 -5.39 3.91 4.34
C VAL A 177 -6.19 3.69 5.62
N GLY A 178 -6.71 4.78 6.21
CA GLY A 178 -7.48 4.71 7.45
C GLY A 178 -8.34 5.95 7.65
N PHE A 179 -9.44 5.79 8.40
CA PHE A 179 -10.29 6.89 8.80
C PHE A 179 -10.85 6.66 10.20
N MET A 180 -10.82 7.71 11.01
CA MET A 180 -11.42 7.76 12.34
C MET A 180 -12.42 8.91 12.38
N ALA A 181 -13.69 8.60 12.61
CA ALA A 181 -14.73 9.63 12.76
C ALA A 181 -14.50 10.51 14.01
N HIS A 182 -13.77 10.01 15.00
CA HIS A 182 -13.32 10.74 16.17
C HIS A 182 -11.98 10.20 16.65
N ASP A 183 -10.98 11.06 16.75
CA ASP A 183 -9.72 10.79 17.43
C ASP A 183 -9.61 11.67 18.69
N ASP A 184 -9.39 11.04 19.85
CA ASP A 184 -9.33 11.73 21.15
C ASP A 184 -8.20 12.76 21.22
N ARG A 185 -7.07 12.53 20.53
CA ARG A 185 -5.90 13.42 20.51
C ARG A 185 -6.23 14.76 19.89
N TYR A 186 -7.07 14.76 18.85
CA TYR A 186 -7.43 15.96 18.09
C TYR A 186 -8.85 16.45 18.37
N SER A 187 -9.67 15.62 19.03
CA SER A 187 -11.11 15.79 19.21
C SER A 187 -11.80 16.12 17.87
N SER A 188 -11.42 15.40 16.81
CA SER A 188 -11.80 15.69 15.43
C SER A 188 -11.75 14.41 14.59
N PRO A 189 -12.45 14.35 13.45
CA PRO A 189 -12.24 13.29 12.48
C PRO A 189 -10.82 13.35 11.90
N VAL A 190 -10.24 12.19 11.60
CA VAL A 190 -8.88 12.06 11.05
C VAL A 190 -8.89 11.08 9.90
N SER A 191 -8.27 11.46 8.78
CA SER A 191 -7.96 10.56 7.67
C SER A 191 -6.47 10.31 7.60
N GLU A 192 -6.08 9.04 7.48
CA GLU A 192 -4.69 8.61 7.34
C GLU A 192 -4.39 8.35 5.86
N PHE A 193 -3.36 8.99 5.34
CA PHE A 193 -2.91 8.84 3.96
C PHE A 193 -1.47 8.39 3.89
N THR A 194 -1.17 7.54 2.90
CA THR A 194 0.20 7.36 2.43
C THR A 194 0.39 8.12 1.13
N PHE A 195 1.61 8.61 0.90
CA PHE A 195 1.95 9.40 -0.27
C PHE A 195 3.30 9.00 -0.86
N GLU A 196 3.43 9.22 -2.17
CA GLU A 196 4.69 9.15 -2.89
C GLU A 196 4.71 10.20 -4.00
N PHE A 197 5.74 11.01 -4.05
CA PHE A 197 5.95 12.03 -5.07
C PHE A 197 7.30 11.82 -5.72
N HIS A 198 7.32 11.87 -7.05
CA HIS A 198 8.54 11.87 -7.84
C HIS A 198 8.72 13.25 -8.42
N ALA A 199 9.86 13.87 -8.13
CA ALA A 199 10.21 15.20 -8.62
C ALA A 199 11.54 15.16 -9.37
N LYS A 200 11.73 16.11 -10.28
CA LYS A 200 12.96 16.22 -11.06
C LYS A 200 13.35 17.68 -11.29
N ARG A 201 14.63 17.89 -11.55
CA ARG A 201 15.18 19.17 -12.04
C ARG A 201 16.10 18.85 -13.22
N GLY A 202 16.07 19.72 -14.24
CA GLY A 202 16.85 19.56 -15.46
C GLY A 202 18.36 19.78 -15.27
N GLU A 203 18.77 20.92 -14.70
CA GLU A 203 20.19 21.31 -14.59
C GLU A 203 20.53 21.90 -13.19
N PRO A 204 21.49 21.31 -12.44
CA PRO A 204 22.02 19.97 -12.68
C PRO A 204 20.88 18.94 -12.56
N ALA A 205 20.97 17.89 -13.39
CA ALA A 205 20.00 16.81 -13.38
C ALA A 205 19.93 16.17 -12.00
N THR A 206 18.81 16.32 -11.32
CA THR A 206 18.58 15.71 -10.00
C THR A 206 17.15 15.21 -9.93
N ARG A 207 16.96 14.07 -9.27
CA ARG A 207 15.66 13.42 -9.09
C ARG A 207 15.44 13.13 -7.62
N TRP A 208 14.18 13.22 -7.21
CA TRP A 208 13.76 13.00 -5.85
C TRP A 208 12.55 12.06 -5.80
N ILE A 209 12.53 11.21 -4.78
CA ILE A 209 11.33 10.49 -4.36
C ILE A 209 11.05 10.89 -2.92
N LEU A 210 9.93 11.53 -2.68
CA LEU A 210 9.43 11.86 -1.36
C LEU A 210 8.25 10.93 -1.06
N ARG A 211 8.37 10.08 -0.05
CA ARG A 211 7.29 9.15 0.33
C ARG A 211 7.10 9.09 1.83
N GLY A 212 5.89 8.78 2.29
CA GLY A 212 5.59 8.78 3.70
C GLY A 212 4.12 8.64 4.03
N GLY A 213 3.80 8.95 5.28
CA GLY A 213 2.46 8.96 5.85
C GLY A 213 2.08 10.35 6.35
N MET A 214 0.79 10.67 6.29
CA MET A 214 0.24 11.87 6.91
C MET A 214 -1.16 11.64 7.46
N ASP A 215 -1.46 12.38 8.51
CA ASP A 215 -2.79 12.50 9.07
C ASP A 215 -3.38 13.83 8.60
N VAL A 216 -4.58 13.79 8.02
CA VAL A 216 -5.39 14.96 7.72
C VAL A 216 -6.48 15.06 8.77
N ILE A 217 -6.37 16.08 9.62
CA ILE A 217 -7.30 16.35 10.70
C ILE A 217 -8.33 17.35 10.19
N TRP A 218 -9.60 16.95 10.27
CA TRP A 218 -10.71 17.70 9.72
C TRP A 218 -11.36 18.61 10.77
N TYR A 219 -12.07 19.65 10.34
CA TYR A 219 -12.99 20.34 11.23
C TYR A 219 -14.18 19.44 11.57
N SER A 220 -14.52 19.31 12.85
CA SER A 220 -15.76 18.66 13.26
C SER A 220 -16.96 19.54 12.91
N GLY A 221 -17.78 19.13 11.94
CA GLY A 221 -19.02 19.82 11.60
C GLY A 221 -20.06 19.77 12.73
N ARG A 222 -20.89 20.81 12.87
CA ARG A 222 -22.04 20.82 13.82
C ARG A 222 -23.14 19.80 13.47
N LYS A 223 -23.13 19.29 12.24
CA LYS A 223 -23.90 18.13 11.77
C LYS A 223 -22.86 17.13 11.25
N SER A 224 -22.87 15.91 11.77
CA SER A 224 -21.79 14.91 11.70
C SER A 224 -21.34 14.48 10.28
N ASN A 225 -22.02 14.91 9.22
CA ASN A 225 -21.87 14.33 7.88
C ASN A 225 -21.48 15.37 6.80
N VAL A 226 -21.01 16.57 7.17
CA VAL A 226 -20.57 17.57 6.17
C VAL A 226 -19.12 17.94 6.42
N PHE A 227 -18.30 17.69 5.40
CA PHE A 227 -16.93 18.16 5.27
C PHE A 227 -16.84 19.66 5.58
N ALA A 228 -16.10 20.04 6.61
CA ALA A 228 -15.96 21.43 7.06
C ALA A 228 -14.56 22.01 6.76
N GLY A 229 -13.79 21.36 5.88
CA GLY A 229 -12.43 21.76 5.53
C GLY A 229 -11.34 21.10 6.37
N VAL A 230 -10.10 21.35 5.98
CA VAL A 230 -8.90 20.83 6.65
C VAL A 230 -8.51 21.76 7.81
N LYS A 231 -8.47 21.21 9.02
CA LYS A 231 -7.99 21.91 10.20
C LYS A 231 -6.47 21.84 10.28
N HIS A 232 -5.92 20.64 10.23
CA HIS A 232 -4.49 20.42 10.38
C HIS A 232 -4.01 19.27 9.49
N ILE A 233 -2.78 19.35 9.00
CA ILE A 233 -2.11 18.24 8.33
C ILE A 233 -0.86 17.92 9.14
N GLU A 234 -0.69 16.66 9.55
CA GLU A 234 0.49 16.21 10.28
C GLU A 234 1.21 15.15 9.46
N VAL A 235 2.45 15.41 9.05
CA VAL A 235 3.28 14.40 8.39
C VAL A 235 3.92 13.54 9.45
N THR A 236 3.44 12.30 9.56
CA THR A 236 3.78 11.36 10.63
C THR A 236 5.15 10.72 10.38
N GLU A 237 5.45 10.41 9.13
CA GLU A 237 6.74 9.90 8.68
C GLU A 237 6.99 10.30 7.23
N ALA A 238 8.25 10.51 6.86
CA ALA A 238 8.64 10.64 5.46
C ALA A 238 10.10 10.25 5.24
N THR A 239 10.39 9.73 4.06
CA THR A 239 11.73 9.52 3.54
C THR A 239 11.87 10.28 2.23
N LEU A 240 12.97 11.02 2.11
CA LEU A 240 13.39 11.68 0.88
C LEU A 240 14.59 10.94 0.30
N LEU A 241 14.42 10.37 -0.88
CA LEU A 241 15.50 9.81 -1.69
C LEU A 241 15.89 10.86 -2.73
N GLN A 242 17.19 11.10 -2.89
CA GLN A 242 17.75 12.00 -3.90
C GLN A 242 18.79 11.26 -4.71
N ARG A 243 18.80 11.48 -6.03
CA ARG A 243 19.89 11.04 -6.89
C ARG A 243 20.18 12.06 -7.97
N ASP A 244 21.46 12.36 -8.13
CA ASP A 244 21.96 13.20 -9.22
C ASP A 244 22.18 12.36 -10.49
N GLY A 245 22.01 13.01 -11.64
CA GLY A 245 22.16 12.42 -12.96
C GLY A 245 20.88 11.82 -13.56
N PRO A 246 20.95 11.38 -14.82
CA PRO A 246 19.81 10.89 -15.58
C PRO A 246 19.24 9.58 -14.97
N PRO A 247 17.99 9.22 -15.33
CA PRO A 247 17.43 7.91 -15.01
C PRO A 247 18.36 6.75 -15.36
N PRO A 248 18.39 5.68 -14.54
CA PRO A 248 19.23 4.51 -14.81
C PRO A 248 18.71 3.66 -15.99
N PHE A 249 17.45 3.85 -16.36
CA PHE A 249 16.82 3.21 -17.50
C PHE A 249 16.33 4.29 -18.47
N GLU A 250 16.54 4.05 -19.76
CA GLU A 250 15.95 4.84 -20.82
C GLU A 250 15.02 3.97 -21.65
N HIS A 251 14.00 4.60 -22.23
CA HIS A 251 13.12 3.89 -23.15
C HIS A 251 13.83 3.72 -24.50
N VAL A 252 14.10 2.47 -24.85
CA VAL A 252 14.89 2.11 -26.03
C VAL A 252 14.01 1.78 -27.23
N VAL A 253 13.03 0.89 -27.06
CA VAL A 253 12.14 0.45 -28.12
C VAL A 253 10.73 0.25 -27.56
N ALA A 254 9.73 0.75 -28.28
CA ALA A 254 8.35 0.41 -28.01
C ALA A 254 8.03 -0.89 -28.75
N ALA A 255 7.74 -1.95 -28.01
CA ALA A 255 7.26 -3.20 -28.57
C ALA A 255 5.73 -3.16 -28.64
N ASP A 256 5.17 -3.21 -29.85
CA ASP A 256 3.75 -3.52 -29.98
C ASP A 256 3.54 -4.98 -29.58
N VAL A 257 2.88 -5.21 -28.46
CA VAL A 257 2.51 -6.54 -27.96
C VAL A 257 1.01 -6.78 -28.08
N SER A 258 0.32 -5.93 -28.84
CA SER A 258 -1.11 -6.09 -29.09
C SER A 258 -1.35 -7.43 -29.79
N PRO A 259 -2.36 -8.20 -29.38
CA PRO A 259 -2.75 -9.39 -30.11
C PRO A 259 -3.10 -9.05 -31.55
N ALA A 260 -2.83 -9.96 -32.47
CA ALA A 260 -3.56 -9.97 -33.73
C ALA A 260 -5.05 -10.19 -33.42
N ASP A 261 -5.95 -9.55 -34.16
CA ASP A 261 -7.41 -9.42 -33.91
C ASP A 261 -8.20 -10.71 -33.61
N GLN A 262 -7.58 -11.89 -33.58
CA GLN A 262 -8.21 -13.21 -33.42
C GLN A 262 -7.76 -13.99 -32.17
N ASP A 263 -6.80 -13.49 -31.39
CA ASP A 263 -6.24 -14.25 -30.25
C ASP A 263 -6.84 -13.81 -28.92
N LEU A 264 -7.49 -14.76 -28.22
CA LEU A 264 -7.80 -14.66 -26.79
C LEU A 264 -6.48 -14.47 -26.01
N VAL A 265 -6.20 -13.25 -25.55
CA VAL A 265 -4.92 -12.94 -24.90
C VAL A 265 -4.87 -13.48 -23.48
N LEU A 266 -4.01 -14.48 -23.29
CA LEU A 266 -3.23 -14.64 -22.07
C LEU A 266 -1.84 -14.07 -22.34
N GLU A 267 -1.18 -13.58 -21.30
CA GLU A 267 0.09 -12.84 -21.31
C GLU A 267 1.12 -13.40 -22.33
N PRO A 268 1.76 -12.54 -23.15
CA PRO A 268 2.80 -12.98 -24.05
C PRO A 268 3.96 -13.53 -23.22
N ASN A 269 4.28 -14.82 -23.37
CA ASN A 269 5.37 -15.45 -22.65
C ASN A 269 6.70 -14.74 -23.00
N LEU A 270 7.17 -13.89 -22.06
CA LEU A 270 8.37 -13.07 -22.17
C LEU A 270 9.58 -13.84 -21.65
N GLN A 271 10.59 -14.00 -22.49
CA GLN A 271 11.90 -14.55 -22.13
C GLN A 271 13.01 -13.62 -22.60
N VAL A 272 14.10 -13.54 -21.83
CA VAL A 272 15.29 -12.76 -22.17
C VAL A 272 16.51 -13.66 -22.07
N LEU A 273 17.09 -14.04 -23.20
CA LEU A 273 18.26 -14.90 -23.29
C LEU A 273 18.98 -14.72 -24.64
N ASP A 274 20.26 -15.06 -24.66
CA ASP A 274 21.08 -15.10 -25.88
C ASP A 274 20.65 -16.29 -26.75
N LEU A 275 20.06 -16.02 -27.92
CA LEU A 275 19.52 -17.04 -28.82
C LEU A 275 20.51 -17.47 -29.91
N ASP A 276 21.39 -16.57 -30.36
CA ASP A 276 22.30 -16.82 -31.48
C ASP A 276 23.77 -16.96 -31.08
N GLY A 277 24.06 -16.88 -29.78
CA GLY A 277 25.37 -17.14 -29.18
C GLY A 277 26.33 -15.95 -29.25
N ASP A 278 25.83 -14.74 -29.42
CA ASP A 278 26.66 -13.52 -29.51
C ASP A 278 26.92 -12.84 -28.15
N PHE A 279 26.42 -13.42 -27.06
CA PHE A 279 26.45 -12.91 -25.68
C PHE A 279 25.61 -11.65 -25.43
N GLU A 280 24.79 -11.24 -26.38
CA GLU A 280 23.76 -10.22 -26.21
C GLU A 280 22.38 -10.88 -26.13
N PRO A 281 21.60 -10.66 -25.06
CA PRO A 281 20.32 -11.35 -24.94
C PRO A 281 19.24 -10.74 -25.86
N GLU A 282 18.52 -11.61 -26.55
CA GLU A 282 17.28 -11.32 -27.26
C GLU A 282 16.10 -11.13 -26.30
N ILE A 283 15.07 -10.42 -26.77
CA ILE A 283 13.76 -10.42 -26.12
C ILE A 283 12.80 -11.28 -26.95
N ILE A 284 12.26 -12.34 -26.34
CA ILE A 284 11.39 -13.32 -26.99
C ILE A 284 9.97 -13.17 -26.45
N LEU A 285 9.01 -13.04 -27.35
CA LEU A 285 7.58 -13.09 -27.07
C LEU A 285 7.01 -14.30 -27.83
N SER A 286 7.20 -15.48 -27.26
CA SER A 286 7.02 -16.75 -27.98
C SER A 286 5.59 -16.95 -28.46
N ARG A 287 4.59 -16.62 -27.63
CA ARG A 287 3.16 -16.79 -27.93
C ARG A 287 2.70 -16.04 -29.19
N ILE A 288 3.26 -14.87 -29.45
CA ILE A 288 2.95 -14.06 -30.65
C ILE A 288 4.00 -14.25 -31.75
N ASN A 289 4.81 -15.32 -31.65
CA ASN A 289 5.87 -15.67 -32.57
C ASN A 289 6.81 -14.49 -32.90
N ARG A 290 7.26 -13.74 -31.88
CA ARG A 290 8.04 -12.52 -32.07
C ARG A 290 9.35 -12.55 -31.28
N VAL A 291 10.41 -12.02 -31.90
CA VAL A 291 11.73 -11.82 -31.31
C VAL A 291 12.20 -10.40 -31.60
N PHE A 292 12.80 -9.76 -30.62
CA PHE A 292 13.59 -8.54 -30.78
C PHE A 292 15.06 -8.93 -30.68
N TRP A 293 15.70 -9.00 -31.85
CA TRP A 293 17.12 -9.32 -32.03
C TRP A 293 17.97 -8.17 -31.54
N ASN A 294 18.82 -8.41 -30.54
CA ASN A 294 19.71 -7.37 -30.05
C ASN A 294 20.76 -7.06 -31.12
N GLN A 295 21.09 -5.78 -31.27
CA GLN A 295 22.09 -5.28 -32.23
C GLN A 295 23.11 -4.39 -31.53
N GLY A 296 23.25 -4.57 -30.21
CA GLY A 296 24.04 -3.76 -29.32
C GLY A 296 23.50 -2.37 -29.08
N SER A 297 23.95 -1.77 -27.98
CA SER A 297 23.69 -0.36 -27.64
C SER A 297 22.19 0.00 -27.59
N GLY A 298 21.34 -0.95 -27.18
CA GLY A 298 19.90 -0.73 -27.17
C GLY A 298 19.32 -0.56 -28.57
N ARG A 299 19.77 -1.31 -29.58
CA ARG A 299 19.06 -1.39 -30.86
C ARG A 299 18.51 -2.77 -31.04
N PHE A 300 17.26 -2.85 -31.47
CA PHE A 300 16.57 -4.11 -31.68
C PHE A 300 15.98 -4.19 -33.08
N ARG A 301 16.20 -5.34 -33.74
CA ARG A 301 15.52 -5.68 -34.99
C ARG A 301 14.40 -6.68 -34.69
N THR A 302 13.18 -6.35 -35.07
CA THR A 302 12.04 -7.27 -34.91
C THR A 302 12.08 -8.39 -35.97
N GLY A 303 11.81 -9.63 -35.54
CA GLY A 303 11.66 -10.79 -36.41
C GLY A 303 10.67 -11.82 -35.84
N SER A 304 10.48 -12.92 -36.56
CA SER A 304 9.71 -14.07 -36.08
C SER A 304 10.59 -15.06 -35.35
N LEU A 305 10.05 -15.74 -34.33
CA LEU A 305 10.75 -16.81 -33.61
C LEU A 305 10.79 -18.10 -34.45
N LEU A 306 9.63 -18.51 -34.94
CA LEU A 306 9.34 -19.77 -35.61
C LEU A 306 8.97 -19.52 -37.07
N GLU A 307 9.57 -20.28 -37.99
CA GLU A 307 9.18 -20.28 -39.40
C GLU A 307 7.88 -21.07 -39.62
N PHE A 308 7.64 -22.09 -38.80
CA PHE A 308 6.44 -22.95 -38.86
C PHE A 308 5.64 -22.86 -37.55
N PRO A 309 5.02 -21.70 -37.25
CA PRO A 309 4.22 -21.55 -36.03
C PRO A 309 2.99 -22.46 -36.08
N LEU A 310 2.67 -23.06 -34.93
CA LEU A 310 1.39 -23.74 -34.74
C LEU A 310 0.30 -22.73 -34.42
N ALA A 311 -0.94 -23.02 -34.84
CA ALA A 311 -2.06 -22.09 -34.73
C ALA A 311 -2.37 -21.69 -33.27
N GLN A 312 -2.13 -22.58 -32.30
CA GLN A 312 -2.38 -22.31 -30.89
C GLN A 312 -1.33 -23.02 -30.02
N PHE A 313 -0.42 -22.24 -29.44
CA PHE A 313 0.40 -22.70 -28.32
C PHE A 313 0.35 -21.70 -27.16
N HIS A 314 0.33 -22.22 -25.95
CA HIS A 314 0.02 -21.46 -24.74
C HIS A 314 1.26 -20.83 -24.13
N GLN A 315 2.34 -21.61 -24.07
CA GLN A 315 3.64 -21.27 -23.50
C GLN A 315 4.73 -22.02 -24.26
N GLY A 316 5.96 -21.56 -24.13
CA GLY A 316 7.12 -22.35 -24.51
C GLY A 316 8.34 -21.95 -23.72
N ILE A 317 9.37 -22.77 -23.79
CA ILE A 317 10.64 -22.57 -23.11
C ILE A 317 11.78 -22.85 -24.09
N VAL A 318 12.85 -22.06 -23.99
CA VAL A 318 14.06 -22.25 -24.78
C VAL A 318 15.12 -22.94 -23.93
N ALA A 319 15.62 -24.10 -24.38
CA ALA A 319 16.70 -24.85 -23.74
C ALA A 319 17.23 -25.93 -24.70
N ASP A 320 18.40 -26.49 -24.43
CA ASP A 320 18.88 -27.69 -25.13
C ASP A 320 18.08 -28.93 -24.70
N PHE A 321 17.15 -29.37 -25.54
CA PHE A 321 16.33 -30.57 -25.31
C PHE A 321 16.83 -31.78 -26.09
N SER A 322 17.57 -31.55 -27.18
CA SER A 322 18.12 -32.59 -28.03
C SER A 322 19.48 -33.13 -27.57
N GLY A 323 20.13 -32.45 -26.62
CA GLY A 323 21.44 -32.78 -26.08
C GLY A 323 22.59 -32.44 -27.04
N ASN A 324 22.36 -31.54 -27.99
CA ASN A 324 23.35 -31.15 -29.01
C ASN A 324 24.07 -29.83 -28.68
N ALA A 325 23.83 -29.27 -27.49
CA ALA A 325 24.32 -27.97 -27.02
C ALA A 325 23.83 -26.77 -27.85
N LEU A 326 22.77 -26.94 -28.64
CA LEU A 326 22.06 -25.86 -29.33
C LEU A 326 20.73 -25.63 -28.62
N LEU A 327 20.28 -24.38 -28.58
CA LEU A 327 19.02 -24.02 -27.96
C LEU A 327 17.86 -24.50 -28.84
N ASP A 328 17.02 -25.37 -28.29
CA ASP A 328 15.75 -25.80 -28.86
C ASP A 328 14.59 -25.01 -28.23
N PHE A 329 13.43 -24.98 -28.90
CA PHE A 329 12.22 -24.38 -28.35
C PHE A 329 11.14 -25.44 -28.16
N LEU A 330 10.74 -25.67 -26.91
CA LEU A 330 9.66 -26.57 -26.55
C LEU A 330 8.38 -25.78 -26.31
N ALA A 331 7.39 -25.98 -27.17
CA ALA A 331 6.08 -25.35 -27.09
C ALA A 331 5.02 -26.30 -26.51
N VAL A 332 4.13 -25.75 -25.68
CA VAL A 332 2.93 -26.43 -25.18
C VAL A 332 1.74 -25.98 -26.02
N THR A 333 1.12 -26.90 -26.73
CA THR A 333 -0.05 -26.67 -27.58
C THR A 333 -1.31 -27.24 -26.94
N THR A 334 -2.47 -26.99 -27.54
CA THR A 334 -3.72 -27.67 -27.19
C THR A 334 -3.70 -29.16 -27.50
N GLU A 335 -2.86 -29.59 -28.45
CA GLU A 335 -2.75 -30.97 -28.96
C GLU A 335 -1.63 -31.77 -28.27
N GLY A 336 -0.72 -31.11 -27.56
CA GLY A 336 0.40 -31.74 -26.87
C GLY A 336 1.67 -30.91 -26.85
N LEU A 337 2.82 -31.57 -26.95
CA LEU A 337 4.13 -30.91 -26.96
C LEU A 337 4.68 -30.83 -28.38
N ALA A 338 5.26 -29.68 -28.74
CA ALA A 338 5.92 -29.46 -30.02
C ALA A 338 7.36 -28.99 -29.78
N LEU A 339 8.34 -29.78 -30.20
CA LEU A 339 9.75 -29.45 -30.10
C LEU A 339 10.26 -28.90 -31.45
N TYR A 340 10.73 -27.67 -31.42
CA TYR A 340 11.43 -27.00 -32.50
C TYR A 340 12.92 -27.10 -32.26
N GLU A 341 13.62 -27.81 -33.12
CA GLU A 341 15.09 -27.91 -33.03
C GLU A 341 15.73 -26.61 -33.49
N GLY A 342 16.68 -26.11 -32.69
CA GLY A 342 17.46 -24.94 -33.04
C GLY A 342 18.57 -25.25 -34.04
N ASP A 343 18.99 -24.22 -34.76
CA ASP A 343 20.15 -24.26 -35.65
C ASP A 343 21.41 -23.60 -35.06
N GLY A 344 21.33 -23.13 -33.81
CA GLY A 344 22.39 -22.40 -33.12
C GLY A 344 22.55 -20.94 -33.55
N LYS A 345 21.65 -20.41 -34.38
CA LYS A 345 21.59 -19.00 -34.80
C LYS A 345 20.29 -18.33 -34.34
N GLY A 346 19.68 -18.90 -33.31
CA GLY A 346 18.40 -18.49 -32.75
C GLY A 346 17.19 -18.66 -33.69
N ALA A 347 17.34 -19.32 -34.84
CA ALA A 347 16.26 -19.55 -35.78
C ALA A 347 15.71 -20.97 -35.67
N PHE A 348 14.38 -21.08 -35.68
CA PHE A 348 13.66 -22.36 -35.69
C PHE A 348 13.03 -22.60 -37.07
N ALA A 349 13.89 -22.95 -38.03
CA ALA A 349 13.57 -23.03 -39.46
C ALA A 349 12.92 -24.35 -39.91
N LYS A 350 12.64 -25.28 -38.99
CA LYS A 350 12.06 -26.58 -39.31
C LYS A 350 10.69 -26.75 -38.66
N ALA A 351 9.84 -27.56 -39.29
CA ALA A 351 8.60 -28.00 -38.67
C ALA A 351 8.89 -28.77 -37.35
N PRO A 352 8.06 -28.61 -36.32
CA PRO A 352 8.33 -29.19 -35.01
C PRO A 352 8.10 -30.71 -35.01
N ARG A 353 8.85 -31.42 -34.17
CA ARG A 353 8.52 -32.78 -33.75
C ARG A 353 7.39 -32.71 -32.74
N ARG A 354 6.29 -33.43 -32.98
CA ARG A 354 5.12 -33.43 -32.11
C ARG A 354 5.04 -34.70 -31.28
N GLN A 355 4.60 -34.53 -30.04
CA GLN A 355 4.09 -35.60 -29.21
C GLN A 355 2.64 -35.28 -28.91
N ASP A 356 1.75 -36.05 -29.53
CA ASP A 356 0.30 -35.94 -29.30
C ASP A 356 -0.02 -36.51 -27.91
N LEU A 357 -0.96 -35.86 -27.21
CA LEU A 357 -1.43 -36.27 -25.87
C LEU A 357 -2.50 -37.38 -25.91
#